data_AF-A0A1Q9V4M9-F1
#
_entry.id   AF-A0A1Q9V4M9-F1
#
_cell.length_a   1.000
_cell.length_b   1.000
_cell.length_c   1.000
_cell.angle_alpha   90.00
_cell.angle_beta   90.00
_cell.angle_gamma   90.00
#
_symmetry.space_group_name_H-M   'P 1'
#
loop_
_entity.id
_entity.type
_entity.pdbx_description
1 polymer ?
#
loop_
_entity_poly.entity_id
_entity_poly.type
_entity_poly.pdbx_seq_one_letter_code
_entity_poly.pdbx_strand_id
1 'polypeptide(L)'
;MLGSDGQKMSKSLRNYPDVREVFDRDGADAMRWFLMSSPILRGGNLIVTEQGIRDGVRQTMIPLWNAWYFFGLYANAAGYQARWSTDSEHELDRYILAKTREFVEAAQAAYDGDEIAVAAEVIRDFVDVLTNWYIRRSRDRFWAEDESAFDTLYTVLEITCRVAAPLLPLLTEEVWRGLTGGESVHLTDWPEVGDLPGDAGLVAAMDTVREVCSAALGMRKAQGLRVRLPLPRLTVVLPDWESFTPPGNRSRARMVTQVVMEEVNVRQLTVLDANDPDALADLQIEQRLTVTPGSPGPVSASRCRPRSRGPSPATGPSATTARSPAAAYRCRRASSPWRRSWASPPTAPRRPRPRRCAATAAASSCSTPR
;
A
#
# COMPACT_ATOMS: atom_id res chain seq x y z
N MET A 1 15.56 17.20 -12.81
CA MET A 1 15.39 17.39 -11.36
C MET A 1 15.64 18.84 -11.01
N LEU A 2 14.81 19.36 -10.12
CA LEU A 2 14.86 20.72 -9.62
C LEU A 2 15.30 20.70 -8.15
N GLY A 3 16.01 21.73 -7.72
CA GLY A 3 16.32 21.95 -6.32
C GLY A 3 15.06 22.27 -5.51
N SER A 4 15.22 22.44 -4.20
CA SER A 4 14.13 22.82 -3.29
C SER A 4 13.50 24.18 -3.63
N ASP A 5 14.19 25.00 -4.42
CA ASP A 5 13.80 26.29 -4.95
C ASP A 5 13.07 26.22 -6.30
N GLY A 6 12.87 25.03 -6.86
CA GLY A 6 12.26 24.82 -8.18
C GLY A 6 13.15 25.19 -9.36
N GLN A 7 14.42 25.56 -9.12
CA GLN A 7 15.40 25.85 -10.17
C GLN A 7 16.21 24.61 -10.53
N LYS A 8 16.91 24.65 -11.67
CA LYS A 8 17.82 23.55 -12.05
C LYS A 8 18.82 23.30 -10.92
N MET A 9 18.92 22.03 -10.52
CA MET A 9 19.88 21.62 -9.49
C MET A 9 21.31 21.90 -9.96
N SER A 10 22.12 22.57 -9.12
CA SER A 10 23.53 22.81 -9.44
C SER A 10 24.44 22.85 -8.21
N LYS A 11 25.70 22.45 -8.40
CA LYS A 11 26.72 22.49 -7.33
C LYS A 11 27.01 23.92 -6.85
N SER A 12 26.87 24.91 -7.72
CA SER A 12 27.07 26.32 -7.37
C SER A 12 25.91 26.88 -6.53
N LEU A 13 24.66 26.52 -6.86
CA LEU A 13 23.49 26.97 -6.11
C LEU A 13 23.29 26.21 -4.80
N ARG A 14 23.85 24.99 -4.68
CA ARG A 14 23.67 24.10 -3.51
C ARG A 14 22.20 23.97 -3.09
N ASN A 15 21.30 23.96 -4.06
CA ASN A 15 19.86 23.97 -3.87
C ASN A 15 19.27 22.56 -3.73
N TYR A 16 20.04 21.59 -3.26
CA TYR A 16 19.62 20.20 -3.11
C TYR A 16 20.07 19.62 -1.77
N PRO A 17 19.32 18.64 -1.22
CA PRO A 17 19.73 17.94 0.00
C PRO A 17 21.06 17.21 -0.21
N ASP A 18 21.92 17.21 0.82
CA ASP A 18 23.16 16.43 0.77
C ASP A 18 22.82 14.93 0.70
N VAL A 19 23.36 14.25 -0.32
CA VAL A 19 23.06 12.84 -0.59
C VAL A 19 23.52 11.93 0.56
N ARG A 20 24.66 12.23 1.17
CA ARG A 20 25.19 11.43 2.30
C ARG A 20 24.30 11.61 3.52
N GLU A 21 23.87 12.84 3.80
CA GLU A 21 22.93 13.09 4.90
C GLU A 21 21.61 12.34 4.71
N VAL A 22 21.08 12.29 3.48
CA VAL A 22 19.88 11.50 3.18
C VAL A 22 20.13 10.01 3.37
N PHE A 23 21.27 9.47 2.93
CA PHE A 23 21.59 8.05 3.16
C PHE A 23 21.72 7.71 4.64
N ASP A 24 22.37 8.55 5.43
CA ASP A 24 22.56 8.32 6.87
C ASP A 24 21.23 8.46 7.64
N ARG A 25 20.34 9.36 7.20
CA ARG A 25 19.07 9.65 7.88
C ARG A 25 17.93 8.72 7.46
N ASP A 26 17.71 8.60 6.15
CA ASP A 26 16.52 7.97 5.57
C ASP A 26 16.85 6.60 4.93
N GLY A 27 18.10 6.37 4.55
CA GLY A 27 18.56 5.11 3.93
C GLY A 27 18.59 5.14 2.40
N ALA A 28 19.30 4.17 1.81
CA ALA A 28 19.45 4.08 0.35
C ALA A 28 18.12 3.75 -0.36
N ASP A 29 17.31 2.86 0.21
CA ASP A 29 15.99 2.51 -0.32
C ASP A 29 15.03 3.71 -0.33
N ALA A 30 15.12 4.61 0.66
CA ALA A 30 14.30 5.82 0.68
C ALA A 30 14.56 6.73 -0.53
N MET A 31 15.84 6.93 -0.87
CA MET A 31 16.23 7.70 -2.05
C MET A 31 15.80 6.99 -3.34
N ARG A 32 16.04 5.67 -3.44
CA ARG A 32 15.63 4.86 -4.60
C ARG A 32 14.13 4.96 -4.82
N TRP A 33 13.35 4.70 -3.77
CA TRP A 33 11.90 4.77 -3.79
C TRP A 33 11.42 6.15 -4.22
N PHE A 34 11.92 7.23 -3.59
CA PHE A 34 11.54 8.60 -3.93
C PHE A 34 11.75 8.93 -5.41
N LEU A 35 12.85 8.47 -6.01
CA LEU A 35 13.13 8.69 -7.43
C LEU A 35 12.22 7.83 -8.31
N MET A 36 12.08 6.54 -7.99
CA MET A 36 11.34 5.57 -8.80
C MET A 36 9.82 5.83 -8.77
N SER A 37 9.28 6.29 -7.64
CA SER A 37 7.86 6.62 -7.51
C SER A 37 7.52 8.02 -8.03
N SER A 38 8.48 8.76 -8.59
CA SER A 38 8.27 10.16 -8.97
C SER A 38 7.88 10.33 -10.45
N PRO A 39 7.28 11.49 -10.81
CA PRO A 39 6.99 11.82 -12.20
C PRO A 39 8.22 11.93 -13.12
N ILE A 40 9.45 11.90 -12.57
CA ILE A 40 10.69 12.07 -13.35
C ILE A 40 10.83 11.00 -14.43
N LEU A 41 10.34 9.79 -14.16
CA LEU A 41 10.39 8.67 -15.10
C LEU A 41 9.39 8.82 -16.25
N ARG A 42 8.39 9.70 -16.10
CA ARG A 42 7.40 10.03 -17.14
C ARG A 42 7.70 11.36 -17.84
N GLY A 43 8.95 11.84 -17.74
CA GLY A 43 9.37 13.14 -18.30
C GLY A 43 8.85 14.36 -17.55
N GLY A 44 8.24 14.18 -16.37
CA GLY A 44 7.78 15.27 -15.51
C GLY A 44 8.91 15.93 -14.73
N ASN A 45 8.62 17.10 -14.15
CA ASN A 45 9.55 17.77 -13.24
C ASN A 45 9.46 17.17 -11.84
N LEU A 46 10.62 16.91 -11.22
CA LEU A 46 10.74 16.49 -9.82
C LEU A 46 11.47 17.56 -9.02
N ILE A 47 10.80 18.09 -8.00
CA ILE A 47 11.41 18.94 -6.99
C ILE A 47 11.93 18.03 -5.88
N VAL A 48 13.26 17.99 -5.71
CA VAL A 48 13.87 17.14 -4.69
C VAL A 48 13.77 17.84 -3.35
N THR A 49 12.94 17.28 -2.46
CA THR A 49 12.77 17.78 -1.10
C THR A 49 12.97 16.65 -0.10
N GLU A 50 13.56 16.97 1.05
CA GLU A 50 13.65 16.02 2.17
C GLU A 50 12.27 15.50 2.60
N GLN A 51 11.27 16.38 2.54
CA GLN A 51 9.92 16.05 2.93
C GLN A 51 9.32 14.99 2.01
N GLY A 52 9.50 15.12 0.69
CA GLY A 52 9.06 14.11 -0.27
C GLY A 52 9.72 12.75 -0.06
N ILE A 53 11.01 12.73 0.28
CA ILE A 53 11.72 11.48 0.59
C ILE A 53 11.11 10.82 1.85
N ARG A 54 10.92 11.58 2.93
CA ARG A 54 10.31 11.07 4.17
C ARG A 54 8.88 10.59 3.97
N ASP A 55 8.12 11.24 3.09
CA ASP A 55 6.73 10.86 2.83
C ASP A 55 6.65 9.52 2.09
N GLY A 56 7.56 9.26 1.13
CA GLY A 56 7.69 7.93 0.52
C GLY A 56 7.99 6.82 1.53
N VAL A 57 8.93 7.07 2.45
CA VAL A 57 9.27 6.15 3.55
C VAL A 57 8.04 5.86 4.43
N ARG A 58 7.30 6.90 4.81
CA ARG A 58 6.11 6.78 5.68
C ARG A 58 4.95 6.05 5.03
N GLN A 59 4.79 6.18 3.72
CA GLN A 59 3.66 5.60 2.99
C GLN A 59 3.86 4.13 2.62
N THR A 60 5.11 3.66 2.47
CA THR A 60 5.38 2.29 2.00
C THR A 60 6.31 1.52 2.93
N MET A 61 7.52 2.03 3.17
CA MET A 61 8.56 1.28 3.87
C MET A 61 8.23 1.02 5.35
N ILE A 62 7.79 2.06 6.07
CA ILE A 62 7.39 1.93 7.48
C ILE A 62 6.18 0.99 7.63
N PRO A 63 5.10 1.11 6.83
CA PRO A 63 3.99 0.16 6.87
C PRO A 63 4.42 -1.29 6.60
N LEU A 64 5.24 -1.54 5.59
CA LEU A 64 5.72 -2.90 5.29
C LEU A 64 6.56 -3.49 6.43
N TRP A 65 7.48 -2.70 6.99
CA TRP A 65 8.24 -3.12 8.17
C TRP A 65 7.36 -3.41 9.37
N ASN A 66 6.37 -2.55 9.62
CA ASN A 66 5.42 -2.73 10.72
C ASN A 66 4.54 -3.97 10.53
N ALA A 67 4.18 -4.32 9.28
CA ALA A 67 3.46 -5.54 8.97
C ALA A 67 4.28 -6.79 9.35
N TRP A 68 5.56 -6.81 8.98
CA TRP A 68 6.48 -7.88 9.38
C TRP A 68 6.70 -7.94 10.89
N TYR A 69 6.89 -6.79 11.54
CA TYR A 69 7.04 -6.72 13.00
C TYR A 69 5.77 -7.21 13.72
N PHE A 70 4.59 -6.81 13.25
CA PHE A 70 3.31 -7.29 13.75
C PHE A 70 3.22 -8.81 13.61
N PHE A 71 3.48 -9.35 12.41
CA PHE A 71 3.47 -10.79 12.17
C PHE A 71 4.41 -11.53 13.13
N GLY A 72 5.67 -11.10 13.22
CA GLY A 72 6.66 -11.72 14.10
C GLY A 72 6.30 -11.63 15.58
N LEU A 73 5.65 -10.54 16.03
CA LEU A 73 5.21 -10.41 17.41
C LEU A 73 4.15 -11.46 17.77
N TYR A 74 3.12 -11.61 16.94
CA TYR A 74 2.00 -12.50 17.24
C TYR A 74 2.32 -13.98 16.96
N ALA A 75 3.01 -14.29 15.85
CA ALA A 75 3.38 -15.67 15.53
C ALA A 75 4.33 -16.25 16.58
N ASN A 76 5.33 -15.48 17.03
CA ASN A 76 6.24 -15.92 18.08
C ASN A 76 5.55 -16.03 19.45
N ALA A 77 4.60 -15.15 19.76
CA ALA A 77 3.83 -15.23 21.00
C ALA A 77 2.96 -16.50 21.05
N ALA A 78 2.34 -16.87 19.93
CA ALA A 78 1.59 -18.11 19.77
C ALA A 78 2.50 -19.36 19.69
N GLY A 79 3.82 -19.17 19.50
CA GLY A 79 4.75 -20.27 19.23
C GLY A 79 4.48 -20.98 17.89
N TYR A 80 3.75 -20.34 16.98
CA TYR A 80 3.32 -20.92 15.72
C TYR A 80 4.32 -20.61 14.60
N GLN A 81 4.69 -21.63 13.84
CA GLN A 81 5.50 -21.48 12.64
C GLN A 81 4.59 -21.47 11.42
N ALA A 82 4.28 -20.27 10.92
CA ALA A 82 3.47 -20.11 9.74
C ALA A 82 4.12 -20.75 8.51
N ARG A 83 3.27 -21.23 7.62
CA ARG A 83 3.65 -21.84 6.34
C ARG A 83 2.97 -21.12 5.19
N TRP A 84 3.53 -21.28 4.00
CA TRP A 84 2.87 -20.85 2.79
C TRP A 84 1.57 -21.66 2.60
N SER A 85 0.44 -20.97 2.52
CA SER A 85 -0.88 -21.54 2.21
C SER A 85 -1.80 -20.48 1.58
N THR A 86 -2.73 -20.96 0.76
CA THR A 86 -3.83 -20.18 0.17
C THR A 86 -5.20 -20.78 0.50
N ASP A 87 -5.26 -21.71 1.46
CA ASP A 87 -6.42 -22.56 1.72
C ASP A 87 -7.44 -21.95 2.70
N SER A 88 -7.18 -20.76 3.24
CA SER A 88 -8.08 -20.15 4.23
C SER A 88 -9.47 -19.91 3.65
N GLU A 89 -10.49 -20.41 4.36
CA GLU A 89 -11.89 -20.19 3.99
C GLU A 89 -12.42 -18.83 4.47
N HIS A 90 -11.70 -18.16 5.38
CA HIS A 90 -12.11 -16.88 5.94
C HIS A 90 -12.13 -15.78 4.87
N GLU A 91 -13.17 -14.97 4.85
CA GLU A 91 -13.46 -14.13 3.69
C GLU A 91 -12.45 -12.99 3.49
N LEU A 92 -11.93 -12.42 4.59
CA LEU A 92 -10.85 -11.43 4.49
C LEU A 92 -9.55 -12.04 3.98
N ASP A 93 -9.30 -13.33 4.23
CA ASP A 93 -8.10 -14.03 3.80
C ASP A 93 -8.19 -14.33 2.31
N ARG A 94 -9.34 -14.86 1.89
CA ARG A 94 -9.67 -15.03 0.47
C ARG A 94 -9.57 -13.72 -0.31
N TYR A 95 -10.06 -12.62 0.27
CA TYR A 95 -9.92 -11.30 -0.34
C TYR A 95 -8.46 -10.88 -0.47
N ILE A 96 -7.65 -10.93 0.59
CA ILE A 96 -6.26 -10.46 0.50
C ILE A 96 -5.42 -11.35 -0.43
N LEU A 97 -5.68 -12.66 -0.49
CA LEU A 97 -5.02 -13.58 -1.43
C LEU A 97 -5.41 -13.29 -2.88
N ALA A 98 -6.70 -13.10 -3.16
CA ALA A 98 -7.17 -12.68 -4.48
C ALA A 98 -6.65 -11.29 -4.87
N LYS A 99 -6.55 -10.36 -3.92
CA LYS A 99 -5.94 -9.04 -4.15
C LYS A 99 -4.44 -9.13 -4.39
N THR A 100 -3.76 -10.08 -3.74
CA THR A 100 -2.33 -10.36 -3.96
C THR A 100 -2.12 -10.84 -5.40
N ARG A 101 -3.04 -11.64 -5.95
CA ARG A 101 -3.01 -12.04 -7.36
C ARG A 101 -3.05 -10.82 -8.30
N GLU A 102 -4.05 -9.95 -8.15
CA GLU A 102 -4.15 -8.72 -8.95
C GLU A 102 -2.92 -7.82 -8.77
N PHE A 103 -2.38 -7.73 -7.56
CA PHE A 103 -1.16 -6.99 -7.26
C PHE A 103 0.05 -7.54 -8.03
N VAL A 104 0.26 -8.87 -8.05
CA VAL A 104 1.33 -9.50 -8.81
C VAL A 104 1.15 -9.26 -10.31
N GLU A 105 -0.06 -9.47 -10.83
CA GLU A 105 -0.38 -9.25 -12.25
C GLU A 105 -0.14 -7.79 -12.67
N ALA A 106 -0.61 -6.83 -11.87
CA ALA A 106 -0.45 -5.40 -12.14
C ALA A 106 1.02 -4.95 -12.03
N ALA A 107 1.75 -5.43 -11.03
CA ALA A 107 3.17 -5.11 -10.88
C ALA A 107 3.99 -5.71 -12.03
N GLN A 108 3.71 -6.96 -12.41
CA GLN A 108 4.37 -7.62 -13.52
C GLN A 108 4.13 -6.87 -14.84
N ALA A 109 2.88 -6.51 -15.14
CA ALA A 109 2.56 -5.72 -16.33
C ALA A 109 3.30 -4.37 -16.36
N ALA A 110 3.41 -3.71 -15.20
CA ALA A 110 4.16 -2.45 -15.09
C ALA A 110 5.67 -2.65 -15.31
N TYR A 111 6.28 -3.71 -14.78
CA TYR A 111 7.69 -4.01 -15.03
C TYR A 111 7.94 -4.42 -16.48
N ASP A 112 7.09 -5.25 -17.07
CA ASP A 112 7.21 -5.70 -18.47
C ASP A 112 7.03 -4.52 -19.45
N GLY A 113 6.27 -3.50 -19.06
CA GLY A 113 6.06 -2.26 -19.81
C GLY A 113 7.07 -1.14 -19.54
N ASP A 114 8.11 -1.38 -18.73
CA ASP A 114 9.05 -0.36 -18.24
C ASP A 114 8.39 0.82 -17.47
N GLU A 115 7.17 0.62 -16.95
CA GLU A 115 6.38 1.61 -16.22
C GLU A 115 6.70 1.60 -14.71
N ILE A 116 7.97 1.86 -14.37
CA ILE A 116 8.47 1.76 -12.98
C ILE A 116 7.71 2.64 -11.97
N ALA A 117 7.26 3.83 -12.39
CA ALA A 117 6.46 4.70 -11.52
C ALA A 117 5.08 4.10 -11.22
N VAL A 118 4.52 3.33 -12.16
CA VAL A 118 3.26 2.60 -11.96
C VAL A 118 3.50 1.39 -11.06
N ALA A 119 4.60 0.65 -11.23
CA ALA A 119 4.97 -0.45 -10.33
C ALA A 119 5.11 0.03 -8.86
N ALA A 120 5.74 1.20 -8.65
CA ALA A 120 5.86 1.81 -7.33
C ALA A 120 4.50 2.20 -6.72
N GLU A 121 3.58 2.70 -7.54
CA GLU A 121 2.20 3.02 -7.13
C GLU A 121 1.41 1.76 -6.76
N VAL A 122 1.48 0.71 -7.58
CA VAL A 122 0.86 -0.59 -7.32
C VAL A 122 1.34 -1.18 -5.98
N ILE A 123 2.66 -1.12 -5.70
CA ILE A 123 3.22 -1.59 -4.43
C ILE A 123 2.73 -0.74 -3.26
N ARG A 124 2.77 0.59 -3.37
CA ARG A 124 2.30 1.49 -2.30
C ARG A 124 0.85 1.23 -1.95
N ASP A 125 0.00 1.13 -2.96
CA ASP A 125 -1.43 0.99 -2.79
C ASP A 125 -1.78 -0.40 -2.23
N PHE A 126 -1.07 -1.45 -2.65
CA PHE A 126 -1.21 -2.79 -2.05
C PHE A 126 -0.78 -2.84 -0.58
N VAL A 127 0.36 -2.21 -0.24
CA VAL A 127 0.84 -2.12 1.16
C VAL A 127 -0.17 -1.39 2.05
N ASP A 128 -0.84 -0.35 1.53
CA ASP A 128 -1.96 0.29 2.24
C ASP A 128 -3.12 -0.68 2.50
N VAL A 129 -3.54 -1.46 1.49
CA VAL A 129 -4.59 -2.50 1.67
C VAL A 129 -4.17 -3.51 2.72
N LEU A 130 -2.95 -4.04 2.62
CA LEU A 130 -2.43 -5.04 3.55
C LEU A 130 -2.45 -4.54 4.99
N THR A 131 -1.98 -3.31 5.22
CA THR A 131 -1.77 -2.80 6.58
C THR A 131 -2.99 -2.11 7.18
N ASN A 132 -3.59 -1.18 6.45
CA ASN A 132 -4.68 -0.35 6.95
C ASN A 132 -6.05 -1.00 6.77
N TRP A 133 -6.16 -2.05 5.96
CA TRP A 133 -7.40 -2.81 5.78
C TRP A 133 -7.29 -4.22 6.38
N TYR A 134 -6.51 -5.11 5.77
CA TYR A 134 -6.47 -6.52 6.15
C TYR A 134 -5.96 -6.72 7.59
N ILE A 135 -4.72 -6.31 7.90
CA ILE A 135 -4.12 -6.51 9.23
C ILE A 135 -4.99 -5.83 10.30
N ARG A 136 -5.41 -4.58 10.08
CA ARG A 136 -6.23 -3.84 11.06
C ARG A 136 -7.54 -4.55 11.38
N ARG A 137 -8.23 -5.11 10.38
CA ARG A 137 -9.51 -5.81 10.59
C ARG A 137 -9.35 -7.24 11.12
N SER A 138 -8.22 -7.88 10.83
CA SER A 138 -7.94 -9.25 11.29
C SER A 138 -7.21 -9.31 12.63
N ARG A 139 -6.96 -8.18 13.33
CA ARG A 139 -6.20 -8.15 14.61
C ARG A 139 -6.74 -9.11 15.67
N ASP A 140 -8.05 -9.21 15.79
CA ASP A 140 -8.69 -10.09 16.79
C ASP A 140 -8.41 -11.57 16.49
N ARG A 141 -8.22 -11.93 15.21
CA ARG A 141 -7.85 -13.30 14.80
C ARG A 141 -6.41 -13.64 15.16
N PHE A 142 -5.49 -12.67 14.98
CA PHE A 142 -4.10 -12.84 15.44
C PHE A 142 -4.02 -12.93 16.97
N TRP A 143 -4.87 -12.20 17.70
CA TRP A 143 -4.99 -12.34 19.16
C TRP A 143 -5.57 -13.70 19.57
N ALA A 144 -6.50 -14.23 18.79
CA ALA A 144 -7.08 -15.57 18.98
C ALA A 144 -6.17 -16.71 18.48
N GLU A 145 -4.94 -16.40 18.06
CA GLU A 145 -3.95 -17.37 17.59
C GLU A 145 -4.43 -18.22 16.40
N ASP A 146 -5.22 -17.61 15.50
CA ASP A 146 -5.75 -18.28 14.31
C ASP A 146 -4.63 -18.62 13.30
N GLU A 147 -4.32 -19.90 13.18
CA GLU A 147 -3.28 -20.44 12.28
C GLU A 147 -3.50 -20.05 10.82
N SER A 148 -4.75 -20.00 10.34
CA SER A 148 -5.02 -19.66 8.93
C SER A 148 -4.74 -18.19 8.64
N ALA A 149 -4.93 -17.30 9.63
CA ALA A 149 -4.58 -15.89 9.52
C ALA A 149 -3.06 -15.69 9.46
N PHE A 150 -2.30 -16.48 10.24
CA PHE A 150 -0.84 -16.48 10.21
C PHE A 150 -0.31 -16.99 8.87
N ASP A 151 -0.78 -18.15 8.41
CA ASP A 151 -0.37 -18.73 7.12
C ASP A 151 -0.68 -17.76 5.96
N THR A 152 -1.87 -17.16 5.95
CA THR A 152 -2.26 -16.17 4.94
C THR A 152 -1.34 -14.95 4.97
N LEU A 153 -1.08 -14.35 6.15
CA LEU A 153 -0.23 -13.16 6.25
C LEU A 153 1.23 -13.48 5.87
N TYR A 154 1.72 -14.67 6.24
CA TYR A 154 3.03 -15.15 5.82
C TYR A 154 3.13 -15.21 4.29
N THR A 155 2.19 -15.89 3.62
CA THR A 155 2.12 -16.00 2.16
C THR A 155 2.13 -14.62 1.50
N VAL A 156 1.28 -13.72 1.96
CA VAL A 156 1.15 -12.37 1.37
C VAL A 156 2.42 -11.54 1.57
N LEU A 157 3.03 -11.57 2.77
CA LEU A 157 4.28 -10.84 3.03
C LEU A 157 5.45 -11.36 2.21
N GLU A 158 5.56 -12.68 2.07
CA GLU A 158 6.58 -13.35 1.25
C GLU A 158 6.53 -12.87 -0.21
N ILE A 159 5.34 -12.92 -0.80
CA ILE A 159 5.08 -12.49 -2.19
C ILE A 159 5.31 -10.98 -2.34
N THR A 160 4.82 -10.18 -1.39
CA THR A 160 5.01 -8.72 -1.39
C THR A 160 6.50 -8.37 -1.45
N CYS A 161 7.34 -9.08 -0.69
CA CYS A 161 8.77 -8.84 -0.69
C CYS A 161 9.42 -9.18 -2.03
N ARG A 162 9.02 -10.28 -2.67
CA ARG A 162 9.53 -10.66 -4.01
C ARG A 162 9.17 -9.61 -5.06
N VAL A 163 7.91 -9.16 -5.08
CA VAL A 163 7.45 -8.14 -6.04
C VAL A 163 8.09 -6.77 -5.79
N ALA A 164 8.31 -6.40 -4.53
CA ALA A 164 8.89 -5.11 -4.17
C ALA A 164 10.43 -5.07 -4.23
N ALA A 165 11.11 -6.22 -4.31
CA ALA A 165 12.57 -6.32 -4.26
C ALA A 165 13.32 -5.44 -5.28
N PRO A 166 12.86 -5.29 -6.55
CA PRO A 166 13.52 -4.41 -7.51
C PRO A 166 13.55 -2.93 -7.11
N LEU A 167 12.59 -2.47 -6.30
CA LEU A 167 12.47 -1.07 -5.85
C LEU A 167 12.92 -0.83 -4.42
N LEU A 168 12.81 -1.84 -3.55
CA LEU A 168 13.14 -1.77 -2.12
C LEU A 168 14.11 -2.91 -1.73
N PRO A 169 15.31 -2.99 -2.34
CA PRO A 169 16.14 -4.18 -2.26
C PRO A 169 16.68 -4.47 -0.86
N LEU A 170 16.92 -3.45 -0.04
CA LEU A 170 17.49 -3.66 1.31
C LEU A 170 16.40 -4.01 2.31
N LEU A 171 15.25 -3.32 2.24
CA LEU A 171 14.11 -3.57 3.12
C LEU A 171 13.53 -4.97 2.89
N THR A 172 13.29 -5.34 1.64
CA THR A 172 12.69 -6.64 1.28
C THR A 172 13.64 -7.79 1.59
N GLU A 173 14.95 -7.61 1.44
CA GLU A 173 15.95 -8.61 1.84
C GLU A 173 15.86 -8.92 3.34
N GLU A 174 15.85 -7.89 4.19
CA GLU A 174 15.78 -8.08 5.65
C GLU A 174 14.46 -8.74 6.06
N VAL A 175 13.33 -8.24 5.54
CA VAL A 175 12.00 -8.79 5.86
C VAL A 175 11.87 -10.23 5.37
N TRP A 176 12.21 -10.50 4.11
CA TRP A 176 12.02 -11.82 3.50
C TRP A 176 12.92 -12.87 4.16
N ARG A 177 14.19 -12.56 4.45
CA ARG A 177 15.07 -13.49 5.17
C ARG A 177 14.63 -13.73 6.60
N GLY A 178 14.15 -12.69 7.27
CA GLY A 178 13.57 -12.82 8.62
C GLY A 178 12.30 -13.66 8.64
N LEU A 179 11.52 -13.65 7.55
CA LEU A 179 10.28 -14.40 7.39
C LEU A 179 10.53 -15.86 7.00
N THR A 180 11.31 -16.11 5.94
CA THR A 180 11.46 -17.43 5.31
C THR A 180 12.70 -18.20 5.78
N GLY A 181 13.71 -17.51 6.30
CA GLY A 181 15.02 -18.07 6.58
C GLY A 181 15.85 -18.44 5.34
N GLY A 182 15.40 -18.04 4.14
CA GLY A 182 16.12 -18.29 2.88
C GLY A 182 17.40 -17.46 2.72
N GLU A 183 18.11 -17.70 1.61
CA GLU A 183 19.42 -17.06 1.35
C GLU A 183 19.29 -15.56 1.05
N SER A 184 18.46 -15.20 0.07
CA SER A 184 18.19 -13.83 -0.33
C SER A 184 16.94 -13.78 -1.20
N VAL A 185 16.14 -12.72 -1.06
CA VAL A 185 14.97 -12.49 -1.93
C VAL A 185 15.39 -12.27 -3.39
N HIS A 186 16.58 -11.72 -3.60
CA HIS A 186 17.13 -11.38 -4.93
C HIS A 186 17.53 -12.61 -5.75
N LEU A 187 17.53 -13.80 -5.15
CA LEU A 187 17.81 -15.08 -5.80
C LEU A 187 16.54 -15.88 -6.07
N THR A 188 15.38 -15.35 -5.69
CA THR A 188 14.09 -16.01 -5.91
C THR A 188 13.55 -15.72 -7.30
N ASP A 189 12.76 -16.64 -7.84
CA ASP A 189 12.00 -16.41 -9.06
C ASP A 189 10.90 -15.36 -8.83
N TRP A 190 10.28 -14.88 -9.89
CA TRP A 190 9.05 -14.07 -9.78
C TRP A 190 7.88 -14.94 -9.26
N PRO A 191 6.97 -14.43 -8.41
CA PRO A 191 5.83 -15.20 -7.92
C PRO A 191 4.89 -15.62 -9.06
N GLU A 192 4.49 -16.89 -9.08
CA GLU A 192 3.57 -17.41 -10.08
C GLU A 192 2.11 -17.08 -9.74
N VAL A 193 1.44 -16.39 -10.66
CA VAL A 193 0.02 -16.01 -10.52
C VAL A 193 -0.90 -17.24 -10.40
N GLY A 194 -0.49 -18.38 -10.97
CA GLY A 194 -1.24 -19.64 -10.91
C GLY A 194 -1.39 -20.21 -9.50
N ASP A 195 -0.47 -19.88 -8.59
CA ASP A 195 -0.48 -20.35 -7.20
C ASP A 195 -1.47 -19.57 -6.32
N LEU A 196 -1.96 -18.43 -6.80
CA LEU A 196 -2.83 -17.54 -6.05
C LEU A 196 -4.30 -17.71 -6.48
N PRO A 197 -5.26 -17.79 -5.54
CA PRO A 197 -6.67 -17.90 -5.89
C PRO A 197 -7.15 -16.62 -6.59
N GLY A 198 -7.98 -16.77 -7.61
CA GLY A 198 -8.63 -15.64 -8.29
C GLY A 198 -10.10 -15.51 -7.89
N ASP A 199 -10.52 -14.32 -7.47
CA ASP A 199 -11.94 -13.97 -7.25
C ASP A 199 -12.14 -12.48 -7.54
N ALA A 200 -12.08 -12.11 -8.82
CA ALA A 200 -12.21 -10.71 -9.27
C ALA A 200 -13.51 -10.06 -8.77
N GLY A 201 -14.59 -10.84 -8.65
CA GLY A 201 -15.86 -10.34 -8.10
C GLY A 201 -15.78 -10.01 -6.61
N LEU A 202 -15.08 -10.81 -5.80
CA LEU A 202 -14.83 -10.49 -4.39
C LEU A 202 -13.92 -9.26 -4.25
N VAL A 203 -12.87 -9.18 -5.06
CA VAL A 203 -11.93 -8.05 -5.03
C VAL A 203 -12.62 -6.75 -5.37
N ALA A 204 -13.37 -6.70 -6.49
CA ALA A 204 -14.13 -5.54 -6.90
C ALA A 204 -15.11 -5.09 -5.80
N ALA A 205 -15.87 -6.03 -5.23
CA ALA A 205 -16.82 -5.72 -4.15
C ALA A 205 -16.12 -5.13 -2.92
N MET A 206 -15.00 -5.70 -2.50
CA MET A 206 -14.24 -5.22 -1.33
C MET A 206 -13.50 -3.91 -1.57
N ASP A 207 -13.06 -3.62 -2.80
CA ASP A 207 -12.51 -2.31 -3.14
C ASP A 207 -13.61 -1.24 -3.12
N THR A 208 -14.82 -1.55 -3.63
CA THR A 208 -15.99 -0.68 -3.44
C THR A 208 -16.33 -0.48 -1.96
N VAL A 209 -16.25 -1.52 -1.11
CA VAL A 209 -16.42 -1.38 0.35
C VAL A 209 -15.44 -0.35 0.91
N ARG A 210 -14.16 -0.42 0.52
CA ARG A 210 -13.11 0.51 0.98
C ARG A 210 -13.42 1.94 0.56
N GLU A 211 -13.84 2.15 -0.69
CA GLU A 211 -14.24 3.46 -1.20
C GLU A 211 -15.44 4.04 -0.45
N VAL A 212 -16.49 3.23 -0.25
CA VAL A 212 -17.68 3.61 0.52
C VAL A 212 -17.32 4.00 1.94
N CYS A 213 -16.47 3.21 2.61
CA CYS A 213 -16.03 3.50 3.97
C CYS A 213 -15.21 4.80 4.02
N SER A 214 -14.29 5.00 3.08
CA SER A 214 -13.48 6.22 2.97
C SER A 214 -14.36 7.46 2.77
N ALA A 215 -15.32 7.39 1.85
CA ALA A 215 -16.28 8.47 1.60
C ALA A 215 -17.13 8.77 2.83
N ALA A 216 -17.71 7.75 3.46
CA ALA A 216 -18.57 7.92 4.63
C ALA A 216 -17.81 8.46 5.86
N LEU A 217 -16.59 7.99 6.11
CA LEU A 217 -15.72 8.51 7.17
C LEU A 217 -15.26 9.95 6.87
N GLY A 218 -14.98 10.26 5.59
CA GLY A 218 -14.69 11.61 5.12
C GLY A 218 -15.84 12.58 5.38
N MET A 219 -17.08 12.18 5.06
CA MET A 219 -18.29 12.95 5.36
C MET A 219 -18.48 13.14 6.86
N ARG A 220 -18.32 12.09 7.67
CA ARG A 220 -18.37 12.19 9.14
C ARG A 220 -17.37 13.21 9.66
N LYS A 221 -16.13 13.16 9.17
CA LYS A 221 -15.07 14.10 9.55
C LYS A 221 -15.43 15.54 9.17
N ALA A 222 -15.95 15.76 7.96
CA ALA A 222 -16.38 17.08 7.50
C ALA A 222 -17.50 17.67 8.38
N GLN A 223 -18.39 16.81 8.89
CA GLN A 223 -19.47 17.18 9.80
C GLN A 223 -19.07 17.16 11.29
N GLY A 224 -17.79 16.91 11.62
CA GLY A 224 -17.32 16.84 13.00
C GLY A 224 -17.88 15.66 13.82
N LEU A 225 -18.43 14.64 13.17
CA LEU A 225 -19.02 13.47 13.82
C LEU A 225 -17.93 12.44 14.18
N ARG A 226 -17.86 12.07 15.46
CA ARG A 226 -16.91 11.06 15.95
C ARG A 226 -17.35 9.66 15.51
N VAL A 227 -16.42 8.81 15.06
CA VAL A 227 -16.71 7.44 14.59
C VAL A 227 -17.45 6.60 15.64
N ARG A 228 -17.11 6.75 16.92
CA ARG A 228 -17.79 6.06 18.04
C ARG A 228 -19.28 6.38 18.21
N LEU A 229 -19.79 7.43 17.56
CA LEU A 229 -21.22 7.71 17.52
C LEU A 229 -21.89 6.76 16.50
N PRO A 230 -22.78 5.85 16.93
CA PRO A 230 -23.52 5.01 16.01
C PRO A 230 -24.56 5.86 15.25
N LEU A 231 -24.51 5.86 13.93
CA LEU A 231 -25.53 6.53 13.12
C LEU A 231 -26.66 5.54 12.77
N PRO A 232 -27.92 6.02 12.66
CA PRO A 232 -29.06 5.13 12.43
C PRO A 232 -29.04 4.49 11.04
N ARG A 233 -28.62 5.23 10.02
CA ARG A 233 -28.66 4.78 8.62
C ARG A 233 -27.51 5.39 7.81
N LEU A 234 -26.97 4.59 6.89
CA LEU A 234 -26.14 5.03 5.77
C LEU A 234 -26.83 4.61 4.48
N THR A 235 -27.03 5.55 3.57
CA THR A 235 -27.50 5.27 2.21
C THR A 235 -26.33 5.41 1.25
N VAL A 236 -26.08 4.37 0.45
CA VAL A 236 -25.02 4.34 -0.55
C VAL A 236 -25.66 4.17 -1.91
N VAL A 237 -25.32 5.05 -2.84
CA VAL A 237 -25.83 5.03 -4.21
C VAL A 237 -24.69 4.56 -5.11
N LEU A 238 -24.85 3.43 -5.79
CA LEU A 238 -23.82 2.85 -6.65
C LEU A 238 -24.37 2.61 -8.06
N PRO A 239 -23.62 2.94 -9.12
CA PRO A 239 -24.02 2.61 -10.49
C PRO A 239 -23.93 1.11 -10.79
N ASP A 240 -23.08 0.37 -10.08
CA ASP A 240 -22.93 -1.07 -10.18
C ASP A 240 -23.15 -1.72 -8.80
N TRP A 241 -24.37 -1.54 -8.27
CA TRP A 241 -24.71 -2.06 -6.94
C TRP A 241 -24.78 -3.60 -6.91
N GLU A 242 -25.00 -4.25 -8.06
CA GLU A 242 -25.08 -5.70 -8.19
C GLU A 242 -23.72 -6.36 -7.98
N SER A 243 -22.63 -5.78 -8.48
CA SER A 243 -21.27 -6.25 -8.18
C SER A 243 -20.95 -6.14 -6.68
N PHE A 244 -21.43 -5.09 -6.03
CA PHE A 244 -21.30 -4.89 -4.59
C PHE A 244 -22.14 -5.89 -3.80
N THR A 245 -23.40 -6.08 -4.17
CA THR A 245 -24.39 -6.92 -3.46
C THR A 245 -25.05 -7.91 -4.42
N PRO A 246 -24.37 -9.02 -4.81
CA PRO A 246 -24.89 -9.87 -5.88
C PRO A 246 -26.22 -10.52 -5.48
N PRO A 247 -27.30 -10.36 -6.25
CA PRO A 247 -28.62 -10.91 -5.91
C PRO A 247 -28.61 -12.43 -5.70
N GLY A 248 -27.68 -13.13 -6.37
CA GLY A 248 -27.49 -14.59 -6.26
C GLY A 248 -26.54 -15.05 -5.15
N ASN A 249 -25.80 -14.15 -4.48
CA ASN A 249 -24.82 -14.50 -3.45
C ASN A 249 -25.11 -13.78 -2.13
N ARG A 250 -26.11 -14.29 -1.41
CA ARG A 250 -26.52 -13.76 -0.10
C ARG A 250 -25.40 -13.73 0.93
N SER A 251 -24.45 -14.66 0.86
CA SER A 251 -23.30 -14.69 1.76
C SER A 251 -22.39 -13.48 1.53
N ARG A 252 -22.02 -13.21 0.27
CA ARG A 252 -21.19 -12.05 -0.10
C ARG A 252 -21.89 -10.74 0.23
N ALA A 253 -23.18 -10.62 -0.12
CA ALA A 253 -24.00 -9.46 0.21
C ALA A 253 -24.00 -9.14 1.71
N ARG A 254 -24.18 -10.17 2.55
CA ARG A 254 -24.15 -10.01 4.01
C ARG A 254 -22.76 -9.60 4.50
N MET A 255 -21.72 -10.24 4.00
CA MET A 255 -20.33 -9.96 4.35
C MET A 255 -19.97 -8.49 4.08
N VAL A 256 -20.13 -8.01 2.84
CA VAL A 256 -19.76 -6.63 2.48
C VAL A 256 -20.55 -5.60 3.29
N THR A 257 -21.83 -5.90 3.54
CA THR A 257 -22.71 -5.05 4.35
C THR A 257 -22.21 -4.96 5.78
N GLN A 258 -21.87 -6.09 6.40
CA GLN A 258 -21.32 -6.11 7.76
C GLN A 258 -20.00 -5.35 7.86
N VAL A 259 -19.10 -5.54 6.88
CA VAL A 259 -17.81 -4.83 6.85
C VAL A 259 -18.01 -3.32 6.83
N VAL A 260 -18.89 -2.79 5.98
CA VAL A 260 -19.21 -1.35 5.94
C VAL A 260 -19.84 -0.88 7.25
N MET A 261 -20.81 -1.63 7.77
CA MET A 261 -21.54 -1.25 8.98
C MET A 261 -20.63 -1.14 10.20
N GLU A 262 -19.70 -2.07 10.36
CA GLU A 262 -18.69 -2.06 11.42
C GLU A 262 -17.68 -0.93 11.24
N GLU A 263 -17.17 -0.74 10.02
CA GLU A 263 -16.13 0.25 9.74
C GLU A 263 -16.64 1.68 9.96
N VAL A 264 -17.85 1.96 9.50
CA VAL A 264 -18.46 3.29 9.60
C VAL A 264 -19.25 3.44 10.90
N ASN A 265 -19.49 2.37 11.67
CA ASN A 265 -20.35 2.33 12.86
C ASN A 265 -21.78 2.87 12.58
N VAL A 266 -22.52 2.14 11.73
CA VAL A 266 -23.89 2.46 11.36
C VAL A 266 -24.83 1.27 11.61
N ARG A 267 -26.08 1.54 11.99
CA ARG A 267 -27.05 0.49 12.34
C ARG A 267 -27.74 -0.15 11.15
N GLN A 268 -27.88 0.59 10.05
CA GLN A 268 -28.52 0.11 8.83
C GLN A 268 -27.77 0.65 7.62
N LEU A 269 -27.50 -0.22 6.66
CA LEU A 269 -27.00 0.13 5.33
C LEU A 269 -28.14 -0.04 4.32
N THR A 270 -28.37 0.98 3.50
CA THR A 270 -29.27 0.92 2.35
C THR A 270 -28.45 1.18 1.10
N VAL A 271 -28.43 0.22 0.18
CA VAL A 271 -27.79 0.37 -1.12
C VAL A 271 -28.86 0.66 -2.15
N LEU A 272 -28.68 1.69 -2.96
CA LEU A 272 -29.59 2.10 -4.03
C LEU A 272 -28.86 2.10 -5.37
N ASP A 273 -29.62 1.82 -6.43
CA ASP A 273 -29.13 1.91 -7.79
C ASP A 273 -29.03 3.38 -8.22
N ALA A 274 -27.86 3.80 -8.73
CA ALA A 274 -27.69 5.14 -9.27
C ALA A 274 -28.48 5.38 -10.56
N ASN A 275 -28.89 4.31 -11.25
CA ASN A 275 -29.60 4.38 -12.53
C ASN A 275 -31.13 4.35 -12.37
N ASP A 276 -31.64 4.13 -11.15
CA ASP A 276 -33.08 4.13 -10.86
C ASP A 276 -33.52 5.52 -10.36
N PRO A 277 -34.20 6.34 -11.19
CA PRO A 277 -34.61 7.68 -10.81
C PRO A 277 -35.62 7.69 -9.67
N ASP A 278 -36.45 6.66 -9.55
CA ASP A 278 -37.49 6.55 -8.53
C ASP A 278 -36.87 6.28 -7.15
N ALA A 279 -35.78 5.50 -7.11
CA ALA A 279 -35.01 5.25 -5.89
C ALA A 279 -34.30 6.50 -5.35
N LEU A 280 -34.04 7.50 -6.20
CA LEU A 280 -33.28 8.71 -5.86
C LEU A 280 -34.15 9.94 -5.59
N ALA A 281 -35.46 9.84 -5.80
CA ALA A 281 -36.39 10.98 -5.75
C ALA A 281 -36.34 11.77 -4.41
N ASP A 282 -36.08 11.07 -3.30
CA ASP A 282 -36.01 11.67 -1.95
C ASP A 282 -34.59 12.12 -1.53
N LEU A 283 -33.57 11.93 -2.40
CA LEU A 283 -32.17 12.22 -2.07
C LEU A 283 -31.66 13.49 -2.77
N GLN A 284 -31.11 14.41 -1.99
CA GLN A 284 -30.32 15.53 -2.52
C GLN A 284 -28.90 15.04 -2.82
N ILE A 285 -28.64 14.68 -4.08
CA ILE A 285 -27.33 14.23 -4.54
C ILE A 285 -26.50 15.43 -4.98
N GLU A 286 -25.47 15.79 -4.21
CA GLU A 286 -24.48 16.79 -4.61
C GLU A 286 -23.27 16.08 -5.25
N GLN A 287 -23.10 16.20 -6.57
CA GLN A 287 -21.91 15.70 -7.25
C GLN A 287 -20.77 16.71 -7.12
N ARG A 288 -19.76 16.37 -6.30
CA ARG A 288 -18.55 17.20 -6.17
C ARG A 288 -17.40 16.60 -6.96
N LEU A 289 -17.23 17.08 -8.19
CA LEU A 289 -16.06 16.77 -9.01
C LEU A 289 -14.80 17.36 -8.37
N THR A 290 -13.99 16.49 -7.77
CA THR A 290 -12.66 16.86 -7.27
C THR A 290 -11.65 16.48 -8.35
N VAL A 291 -11.12 17.47 -9.06
CA VAL A 291 -10.07 17.22 -10.07
C VAL A 291 -8.77 16.93 -9.34
N THR A 292 -8.37 15.66 -9.28
CA THR A 292 -7.04 15.25 -8.82
C THR A 292 -6.05 15.48 -9.97
N PRO A 293 -5.06 16.38 -9.84
CA PRO A 293 -4.07 16.59 -10.89
C PRO A 293 -3.21 15.32 -11.01
N GLY A 294 -3.39 14.52 -12.07
CA GLY A 294 -2.52 13.36 -12.33
C GLY A 294 -3.17 12.15 -13.01
N SER A 295 -4.50 11.97 -12.96
CA SER A 295 -5.17 10.90 -13.72
C SER A 295 -5.48 11.38 -15.14
N PRO A 296 -5.01 10.69 -16.19
CA PRO A 296 -5.50 10.95 -17.54
C PRO A 296 -6.98 10.54 -17.59
N GLY A 297 -7.89 11.52 -17.64
CA GLY A 297 -9.29 11.27 -17.92
C GLY A 297 -9.48 10.69 -19.33
N PRO A 298 -10.62 10.04 -19.62
CA PRO A 298 -10.89 9.48 -20.93
C PRO A 298 -10.85 10.58 -21.98
N VAL A 299 -9.94 10.44 -22.95
CA VAL A 299 -9.78 11.39 -24.05
C VAL A 299 -10.97 11.19 -25.00
N SER A 300 -12.04 11.96 -24.80
CA SER A 300 -13.09 12.06 -25.81
C SER A 300 -12.49 12.74 -27.04
N ALA A 301 -12.27 11.97 -28.10
CA ALA A 301 -11.74 12.46 -29.37
C ALA A 301 -12.77 13.36 -30.08
N SER A 302 -12.90 14.61 -29.66
CA SER A 302 -13.52 15.66 -30.47
C SER A 302 -12.42 16.33 -31.28
N ARG A 303 -12.48 16.15 -32.60
CA ARG A 303 -11.57 16.77 -33.58
C ARG A 303 -11.68 18.29 -33.52
N CYS A 304 -10.78 18.96 -32.80
CA CYS A 304 -10.55 20.39 -32.97
C CYS A 304 -9.76 20.64 -34.27
N ARG A 305 -10.45 21.13 -35.31
CA ARG A 305 -9.81 21.68 -36.51
C ARG A 305 -8.98 22.92 -36.15
N PRO A 306 -7.80 23.14 -36.76
CA PRO A 306 -6.99 24.32 -36.50
C PRO A 306 -7.67 25.56 -37.09
N ARG A 307 -7.93 26.55 -36.22
CA ARG A 307 -8.47 27.87 -36.60
C ARG A 307 -7.30 28.74 -37.08
N SER A 308 -7.36 29.16 -38.34
CA SER A 308 -6.42 30.06 -39.01
C SER A 308 -6.30 31.40 -38.30
N ARG A 309 -5.05 31.87 -38.07
CA ARG A 309 -4.73 33.20 -37.56
C ARG A 309 -5.13 34.27 -38.59
N GLY A 310 -6.00 35.20 -38.18
CA GLY A 310 -6.17 36.51 -38.82
C GLY A 310 -5.79 37.61 -37.82
N PRO A 311 -5.22 38.74 -38.24
CA PRO A 311 -4.73 39.77 -37.33
C PRO A 311 -5.85 40.75 -36.96
N SER A 312 -5.80 41.32 -35.76
CA SER A 312 -6.48 42.58 -35.47
C SER A 312 -5.85 43.36 -34.31
N PRO A 313 -6.04 44.69 -34.29
CA PRO A 313 -5.06 45.65 -33.83
C PRO A 313 -5.36 46.25 -32.44
N ALA A 314 -4.46 47.15 -32.03
CA ALA A 314 -4.31 47.81 -30.75
C ALA A 314 -5.49 48.68 -30.27
N THR A 315 -5.69 48.73 -28.95
CA THR A 315 -5.97 49.95 -28.15
C THR A 315 -5.93 49.63 -26.64
N GLY A 316 -5.24 50.43 -25.83
CA GLY A 316 -5.30 50.40 -24.34
C GLY A 316 -6.27 51.45 -23.78
N PRO A 317 -6.10 52.01 -22.56
CA PRO A 317 -5.55 51.45 -21.31
C PRO A 317 -6.45 51.73 -20.06
N SER A 318 -6.15 51.14 -18.90
CA SER A 318 -6.30 51.66 -17.50
C SER A 318 -6.38 50.47 -16.51
N ALA A 319 -5.34 50.22 -15.70
CA ALA A 319 -5.08 50.75 -14.36
C ALA A 319 -6.12 50.33 -13.30
N THR A 320 -5.71 49.47 -12.33
CA THR A 320 -5.80 49.73 -10.88
C THR A 320 -5.10 48.62 -10.09
N THR A 321 -4.19 49.05 -9.22
CA THR A 321 -3.37 48.29 -8.27
C THR A 321 -4.15 48.01 -6.99
N ALA A 322 -4.06 46.81 -6.40
CA ALA A 322 -4.24 46.65 -4.94
C ALA A 322 -3.52 45.41 -4.41
N ARG A 323 -2.68 45.65 -3.40
CA ARG A 323 -1.82 44.70 -2.68
C ARG A 323 -2.60 43.81 -1.71
N SER A 324 -2.08 42.61 -1.51
CA SER A 324 -2.39 41.68 -0.42
C SER A 324 -1.43 41.91 0.77
N PRO A 325 -1.85 41.75 2.05
CA PRO A 325 -0.92 41.59 3.16
C PRO A 325 -0.79 40.13 3.60
N ALA A 326 0.46 39.69 3.69
CA ALA A 326 0.88 38.45 4.31
C ALA A 326 0.85 38.56 5.85
N ALA A 327 0.43 37.49 6.53
CA ALA A 327 0.63 37.30 7.96
C ALA A 327 1.55 36.11 8.20
N ALA A 328 2.72 36.39 8.77
CA ALA A 328 3.74 35.43 9.16
C ALA A 328 3.50 34.96 10.61
N TYR A 329 3.56 33.65 10.86
CA TYR A 329 3.69 33.10 12.21
C TYR A 329 5.07 32.45 12.38
N ARG A 330 5.77 32.89 13.44
CA ARG A 330 7.13 32.51 13.83
C ARG A 330 7.05 31.42 14.90
N CYS A 331 7.53 30.21 14.60
CA CYS A 331 7.56 29.09 15.57
C CYS A 331 8.89 29.07 16.33
N ARG A 332 8.84 29.08 17.67
CA ARG A 332 10.02 28.91 18.55
C ARG A 332 10.37 27.42 18.68
N ARG A 333 11.65 27.10 18.53
CA ARG A 333 12.26 25.78 18.79
C ARG A 333 12.07 25.38 20.26
N ALA A 334 11.57 24.17 20.49
CA ALA A 334 11.84 23.39 21.69
C ALA A 334 12.64 22.14 21.28
N SER A 335 13.74 21.91 21.97
CA SER A 335 14.76 20.88 21.75
C SER A 335 14.26 19.48 22.06
N SER A 336 14.56 18.54 21.16
CA SER A 336 14.31 17.10 21.24
C SER A 336 15.10 16.40 22.37
N PRO A 337 14.55 15.31 22.91
CA PRO A 337 15.36 14.20 23.42
C PRO A 337 14.88 12.87 22.82
N TRP A 338 14.90 12.74 21.49
CA TRP A 338 14.69 11.45 20.81
C TRP A 338 16.03 10.89 20.34
N ARG A 339 16.86 10.49 21.31
CA ARG A 339 17.97 9.55 21.12
C ARG A 339 17.78 8.45 22.15
N ARG A 340 17.33 7.27 21.71
CA ARG A 340 17.69 5.96 22.29
C ARG A 340 17.16 4.81 21.42
N SER A 341 18.10 4.05 20.90
CA SER A 341 18.08 2.62 20.54
C SER A 341 16.87 2.06 19.78
N TRP A 342 17.07 1.82 18.48
CA TRP A 342 16.37 0.76 17.77
C TRP A 342 16.92 -0.58 18.26
N ALA A 343 16.14 -1.30 19.05
CA ALA A 343 16.47 -2.68 19.43
C ALA A 343 16.11 -3.58 18.24
N SER A 344 17.06 -4.39 17.78
CA SER A 344 16.79 -5.50 16.85
C SER A 344 15.76 -6.45 17.48
N PRO A 345 14.81 -7.01 16.71
CA PRO A 345 13.96 -8.08 17.20
C PRO A 345 14.83 -9.28 17.63
N PRO A 346 14.37 -10.10 18.61
CA PRO A 346 15.17 -11.20 19.14
C PRO A 346 15.49 -12.20 18.03
N THR A 347 16.78 -12.47 17.87
CA THR A 347 17.29 -13.49 16.95
C THR A 347 16.87 -14.87 17.44
N ALA A 348 16.29 -15.67 16.54
CA ALA A 348 15.98 -17.07 16.81
C ALA A 348 17.24 -17.84 17.25
N PRO A 349 17.14 -18.79 18.21
CA PRO A 349 18.30 -19.55 18.68
C PRO A 349 18.86 -20.43 17.56
N ARG A 350 20.16 -20.26 17.27
CA ARG A 350 20.90 -21.12 16.34
C ARG A 350 20.82 -22.59 16.78
N ARG A 351 20.30 -23.46 15.91
CA ARG A 351 20.37 -24.92 16.08
C ARG A 351 21.83 -25.38 16.22
N PRO A 352 22.16 -26.29 17.16
CA PRO A 352 23.50 -26.84 17.26
C PRO A 352 23.80 -27.75 16.07
N ARG A 353 24.96 -27.56 15.43
CA ARG A 353 25.47 -28.45 14.37
C ARG A 353 25.67 -29.87 14.92
N PRO A 354 25.36 -30.94 14.17
CA PRO A 354 25.65 -32.29 14.61
C PRO A 354 27.17 -32.50 14.69
N ARG A 355 27.62 -33.02 15.83
CA ARG A 355 29.01 -33.44 16.05
C ARG A 355 29.36 -34.57 15.08
N ARG A 356 30.41 -34.39 14.29
CA ARG A 356 31.04 -35.45 13.51
C ARG A 356 31.58 -36.51 14.48
N CYS A 357 31.05 -37.73 14.43
CA CYS A 357 31.70 -38.89 15.02
C CYS A 357 32.95 -39.21 14.19
N ALA A 358 34.11 -39.18 14.85
CA ALA A 358 35.35 -39.70 14.30
C ALA A 358 35.29 -41.23 14.30
N ALA A 359 35.37 -41.84 13.11
CA ALA A 359 35.61 -43.26 12.97
C ALA A 359 37.13 -43.50 12.98
N THR A 360 37.63 -44.04 14.09
CA THR A 360 39.01 -44.52 14.19
C THR A 360 39.06 -45.93 13.62
N ALA A 361 39.84 -46.11 12.55
CA ALA A 361 40.14 -47.41 11.99
C ALA A 361 41.08 -48.19 12.92
N ALA A 362 40.71 -49.41 13.29
CA ALA A 362 41.62 -50.40 13.85
C ALA A 362 41.45 -51.71 13.05
N ALA A 363 42.47 -52.03 12.27
CA ALA A 363 42.66 -53.34 11.68
C ALA A 363 43.11 -54.31 12.78
N SER A 364 42.59 -55.55 12.80
CA SER A 364 43.37 -56.79 12.64
C SER A 364 42.62 -58.06 13.08
N SER A 365 42.95 -59.13 12.35
CA SER A 365 42.77 -60.57 12.61
C SER A 365 41.46 -61.25 12.21
N CYS A 366 41.51 -61.84 11.00
CA CYS A 366 40.82 -63.06 10.65
C CYS A 366 41.24 -64.22 11.57
N SER A 367 40.28 -64.94 12.12
CA SER A 367 40.38 -66.40 12.32
C SER A 367 38.98 -67.02 12.24
N THR A 368 38.74 -67.76 11.17
CA THR A 368 37.73 -68.84 11.04
C THR A 368 38.25 -70.07 11.85
N PRO A 369 37.52 -71.20 12.03
CA PRO A 369 36.16 -71.52 11.59
C PRO A 369 35.26 -72.29 12.60
N ARG A 370 33.94 -72.26 12.39
CA ARG A 370 33.11 -73.43 12.07
C ARG A 370 31.71 -73.01 11.67
#